data_AF-Q0BZT8-F1
#
_entry.id   AF-Q0BZT8-F1
#
_cell.length_a   1.000
_cell.length_b   1.000
_cell.length_c   1.000
_cell.angle_alpha   90.00
_cell.angle_beta   90.00
_cell.angle_gamma   90.00
#
_symmetry.space_group_name_H-M   'P 1'
#
loop_
_entity.id
_entity.type
_entity.pdbx_description
1 polymer ?
#
loop_
_entity_poly.entity_id
_entity_poly.type
_entity_poly.pdbx_seq_one_letter_code
_entity_poly.pdbx_strand_id
1 'polypeptide(L)'
;MGPLRIGIAGLGHVGCGLIELVQRQDRLRLPGRVEIAGVSARSQSRNRPVSTDGYTWFDDAATLAEDPNVDVFVELVGGSDGPAKFAVESALRAGKHVVTANKALIAKHGNMLAALAAEKQVDLLFEAAVAGGIPVVRVLRDSLAGTEVTRVSGILNGTCNFITSTMLDTGRSYEDVLEEAQKRGYAEADPTLDVSGMDAAHKAAILSAIAFSADLDFSKVSVRGIEDIGLLDLRLADRLGFRIKLIAEGVLKAEGVVCRVEPMALTAGHALARIDGSLNSVRVEGDPLGAVVLTGPGAGSGPTASAVMGDVAKLFRPAIRNAFGRADHHVAQPFIKGGEDEISPFFLRVRLTDKPGTLAALTEALAEEGVSVDKLLQDSADETGASPVAVVTHRCPRRQILSAIARIEALGVTVDAPRLIRIETAS
;
A
#
# COMPACT_ATOMS: atom_id res chain seq x y z
N MET A 1 36.85 6.25 9.75
CA MET A 1 35.63 6.99 9.38
C MET A 1 35.00 7.45 10.67
N GLY A 2 34.63 8.73 10.79
CA GLY A 2 33.92 9.21 11.98
C GLY A 2 32.52 8.59 12.10
N PRO A 3 31.84 8.76 13.23
CA PRO A 3 30.44 8.39 13.37
C PRO A 3 29.58 9.18 12.37
N LEU A 4 28.53 8.55 11.84
CA LEU A 4 27.51 9.21 11.03
C LEU A 4 26.49 9.85 11.97
N ARG A 5 26.38 11.19 11.93
CA ARG A 5 25.53 11.95 12.86
C ARG A 5 24.15 12.17 12.27
N ILE A 6 23.13 11.68 12.97
CA ILE A 6 21.72 11.79 12.55
C ILE A 6 20.98 12.84 13.39
N GLY A 7 20.10 13.58 12.74
CA GLY A 7 19.11 14.45 13.39
C GLY A 7 17.70 13.86 13.21
N ILE A 8 16.99 13.61 14.30
CA ILE A 8 15.67 12.94 14.26
C ILE A 8 14.54 13.94 14.51
N ALA A 9 13.73 14.22 13.49
CA ALA A 9 12.48 14.97 13.63
C ALA A 9 11.30 14.00 13.73
N GLY A 10 10.62 14.00 14.88
CA GLY A 10 9.50 13.10 15.17
C GLY A 10 9.87 12.00 16.16
N LEU A 11 9.40 12.13 17.40
CA LEU A 11 9.68 11.21 18.52
C LEU A 11 8.44 10.40 18.91
N GLY A 12 7.70 9.91 17.91
CA GLY A 12 6.61 8.95 18.09
C GLY A 12 7.12 7.50 18.20
N HIS A 13 6.27 6.52 17.90
CA HIS A 13 6.61 5.09 17.96
C HIS A 13 7.86 4.74 17.15
N VAL A 14 7.98 5.23 15.91
CA VAL A 14 9.12 4.95 15.02
C VAL A 14 10.38 5.66 15.48
N GLY A 15 10.28 6.95 15.86
CA GLY A 15 11.42 7.72 16.35
C GLY A 15 12.02 7.13 17.63
N CYS A 16 11.18 6.72 18.58
CA CYS A 16 11.65 6.02 19.77
C CYS A 16 12.31 4.67 19.42
N GLY A 17 11.70 3.89 18.53
CA GLY A 17 12.28 2.63 18.04
C GLY A 17 13.65 2.83 17.36
N LEU A 18 13.84 3.93 16.64
CA LEU A 18 15.13 4.27 16.02
C LEU A 18 16.18 4.61 17.09
N ILE A 19 15.81 5.38 18.12
CA ILE A 19 16.71 5.67 19.26
C ILE A 19 17.14 4.38 19.96
N GLU A 20 16.21 3.45 20.21
CA GLU A 20 16.55 2.14 20.79
C GLU A 20 17.52 1.35 19.92
N LEU A 21 17.36 1.38 18.59
CA LEU A 21 18.28 0.73 17.66
C LEU A 21 19.68 1.36 17.71
N VAL A 22 19.78 2.70 17.78
CA VAL A 22 21.07 3.39 17.96
C VAL A 22 21.73 3.02 19.29
N GLN A 23 20.97 2.96 20.38
CA GLN A 23 21.49 2.61 21.71
C GLN A 23 22.05 1.18 21.78
N ARG A 24 21.50 0.23 21.01
CA ARG A 24 21.97 -1.16 20.94
C ARG A 24 22.75 -1.48 19.67
N GLN A 25 23.28 -0.47 18.99
CA GLN A 25 23.92 -0.60 17.67
C GLN A 25 25.08 -1.61 17.62
N ASP A 26 25.74 -1.89 18.74
CA ASP A 26 26.80 -2.92 18.85
C ASP A 26 26.30 -4.34 18.54
N ARG A 27 24.98 -4.56 18.60
CA ARG A 27 24.34 -5.83 18.23
C ARG A 27 23.86 -5.85 16.77
N LEU A 28 23.97 -4.72 16.07
CA LEU A 28 23.50 -4.54 14.70
C LEU A 28 24.67 -4.69 13.72
N ARG A 29 24.36 -5.03 12.47
CA ARG A 29 25.35 -5.20 11.39
C ARG A 29 25.56 -3.90 10.62
N LEU A 30 25.78 -2.79 11.33
CA LEU A 30 26.02 -1.48 10.70
C LEU A 30 27.46 -1.39 10.15
N PRO A 31 27.68 -0.72 9.01
CA PRO A 31 29.03 -0.51 8.47
C PRO A 31 29.93 0.40 9.33
N GLY A 32 29.34 1.16 10.27
CA GLY A 32 30.04 2.07 11.17
C GLY A 32 29.15 2.54 12.34
N ARG A 33 29.64 3.51 13.10
CA ARG A 33 28.94 4.08 14.27
C ARG A 33 27.92 5.14 13.87
N VAL A 34 26.76 5.13 14.50
CA VAL A 34 25.72 6.16 14.35
C VAL A 34 25.60 6.93 15.66
N GLU A 35 25.56 8.25 15.57
CA GLU A 35 25.35 9.15 16.72
C GLU A 35 24.13 10.03 16.48
N ILE A 36 23.34 10.27 17.52
CA ILE A 36 22.22 11.21 17.44
C ILE A 36 22.74 12.57 17.87
N ALA A 37 22.85 13.50 16.92
CA ALA A 37 23.31 14.87 17.20
C ALA A 37 22.20 15.74 17.79
N GLY A 38 20.95 15.51 17.38
CA GLY A 38 19.82 16.29 17.83
C GLY A 38 18.48 15.65 17.55
N VAL A 39 17.47 16.10 18.29
CA VAL A 39 16.09 15.62 18.16
C VAL A 39 15.10 16.79 18.15
N SER A 40 13.98 16.61 17.47
CA SER A 40 12.88 17.57 17.44
C SER A 40 11.53 16.86 17.54
N ALA A 41 10.62 17.39 18.36
CA ALA A 41 9.21 17.00 18.39
C ALA A 41 8.36 18.11 19.01
N ARG A 42 7.02 18.01 18.90
CA ARG A 42 6.09 19.05 19.40
C ARG A 42 6.18 19.34 20.92
N SER A 43 6.69 18.40 21.71
CA SER A 43 6.74 18.53 23.18
C SER A 43 7.98 17.85 23.72
N GLN A 44 8.86 18.60 24.37
CA GLN A 44 10.04 18.06 25.04
C GLN A 44 9.66 17.18 26.23
N SER A 45 8.75 17.67 27.07
CA SER A 45 8.36 17.07 28.35
C SER A 45 7.45 15.84 28.25
N ARG A 46 7.00 15.45 27.05
CA ARG A 46 6.19 14.24 26.88
C ARG A 46 6.97 13.00 27.36
N ASN A 47 6.37 12.20 28.23
CA ASN A 47 6.96 10.95 28.68
C ASN A 47 7.11 9.96 27.50
N ARG A 48 8.28 9.32 27.39
CA ARG A 48 8.67 8.42 26.29
C ARG A 48 9.36 7.18 26.86
N PRO A 49 9.32 6.04 26.14
CA PRO A 49 10.01 4.82 26.57
C PRO A 49 11.55 4.94 26.47
N VAL A 50 12.07 6.00 25.86
CA VAL A 50 13.50 6.27 25.69
C VAL A 50 13.87 7.63 26.26
N SER A 51 15.07 7.74 26.86
CA SER A 51 15.63 9.03 27.28
C SER A 51 16.15 9.82 26.06
N THR A 52 15.95 11.13 26.10
CA THR A 52 16.47 12.09 25.12
C THR A 52 17.48 13.07 25.73
N ASP A 53 17.87 12.88 26.99
CA ASP A 53 18.64 13.87 27.78
C ASP A 53 20.07 14.08 27.26
N GLY A 54 20.58 13.13 26.48
CA GLY A 54 21.91 13.20 25.87
C GLY A 54 21.94 13.84 24.47
N TYR A 55 20.81 14.34 23.96
CA TYR A 55 20.72 14.88 22.60
C TYR A 55 20.34 16.36 22.64
N THR A 56 20.88 17.16 21.71
CA THR A 56 20.47 18.56 21.57
C THR A 56 19.00 18.63 21.16
N TRP A 57 18.21 19.39 21.90
CA TRP A 57 16.80 19.59 21.59
C TRP A 57 16.60 20.76 20.63
N PHE A 58 15.77 20.55 19.61
CA PHE A 58 15.36 21.58 18.65
C PHE A 58 13.84 21.71 18.65
N ASP A 59 13.34 22.91 18.94
CA ASP A 59 11.90 23.20 18.92
C ASP A 59 11.31 23.19 17.51
N ASP A 60 12.17 23.42 16.51
CA ASP A 60 11.80 23.40 15.10
C ASP A 60 12.63 22.37 14.32
N ALA A 61 11.94 21.57 13.52
CA ALA A 61 12.55 20.51 12.72
C ALA A 61 13.40 21.06 11.57
N ALA A 62 13.09 22.25 11.03
CA ALA A 62 13.89 22.85 9.97
C ALA A 62 15.23 23.38 10.53
N THR A 63 15.23 23.91 11.74
CA THR A 63 16.47 24.28 12.44
C THR A 63 17.38 23.06 12.64
N LEU A 64 16.82 21.93 13.09
CA LEU A 64 17.55 20.66 13.17
C LEU A 64 18.07 20.20 11.79
N ALA A 65 17.23 20.35 10.75
CA ALA A 65 17.57 20.02 9.38
C ALA A 65 18.73 20.86 8.83
N GLU A 66 19.00 22.04 9.37
CA GLU A 66 20.07 22.96 8.92
C GLU A 66 21.33 22.90 9.79
N ASP A 67 21.27 22.29 10.99
CA ASP A 67 22.41 22.20 11.92
C ASP A 67 23.68 21.52 11.34
N PRO A 68 24.86 22.16 11.37
CA PRO A 68 26.09 21.62 10.77
C PRO A 68 26.65 20.36 11.45
N ASN A 69 26.12 19.97 12.62
CA ASN A 69 26.47 18.74 13.31
C ASN A 69 25.63 17.54 12.86
N VAL A 70 24.65 17.75 11.98
CA VAL A 70 23.80 16.70 11.40
C VAL A 70 24.29 16.38 9.99
N ASP A 71 24.70 15.14 9.75
CA ASP A 71 25.07 14.62 8.43
C ASP A 71 23.84 14.09 7.67
N VAL A 72 22.89 13.52 8.40
CA VAL A 72 21.67 12.90 7.86
C VAL A 72 20.45 13.38 8.64
N PHE A 73 19.48 13.96 7.94
CA PHE A 73 18.20 14.34 8.52
C PHE A 73 17.20 13.19 8.39
N VAL A 74 16.59 12.79 9.52
CA VAL A 74 15.62 11.71 9.60
C VAL A 74 14.24 12.28 9.94
N GLU A 75 13.30 12.22 8.99
CA GLU A 75 11.94 12.77 9.14
C GLU A 75 10.91 11.67 9.44
N LEU A 76 10.27 11.78 10.61
CA LEU A 76 9.29 10.86 11.19
C LEU A 76 8.10 11.62 11.83
N VAL A 77 7.80 12.83 11.34
CA VAL A 77 6.75 13.71 11.85
C VAL A 77 5.39 13.30 11.29
N GLY A 78 5.35 12.93 10.00
CA GLY A 78 4.13 12.61 9.27
C GLY A 78 3.42 13.85 8.69
N GLY A 79 2.45 13.62 7.80
CA GLY A 79 1.72 14.65 7.06
C GLY A 79 2.37 14.98 5.71
N SER A 80 1.59 15.42 4.71
CA SER A 80 2.09 15.66 3.35
C SER A 80 2.66 17.07 3.14
N ASP A 81 2.35 18.03 4.01
CA ASP A 81 2.66 19.45 3.84
C ASP A 81 3.10 20.07 5.17
N GLY A 82 3.36 21.38 5.17
CA GLY A 82 3.69 22.12 6.38
C GLY A 82 5.09 21.78 6.93
N PRO A 83 5.25 21.63 8.26
CA PRO A 83 6.57 21.49 8.89
C PRO A 83 7.40 20.32 8.39
N ALA A 84 6.77 19.16 8.12
CA ALA A 84 7.49 17.98 7.63
C ALA A 84 8.11 18.24 6.25
N LYS A 85 7.31 18.78 5.32
CA LYS A 85 7.78 19.15 3.98
C LYS A 85 8.88 20.21 4.05
N PHE A 86 8.64 21.28 4.82
CA PHE A 86 9.59 22.39 4.94
C PHE A 86 10.95 21.92 5.49
N ALA A 87 10.96 21.10 6.54
CA ALA A 87 12.19 20.57 7.12
C ALA A 87 12.95 19.65 6.15
N VAL A 88 12.25 18.79 5.40
CA VAL A 88 12.87 17.95 4.37
C VAL A 88 13.49 18.79 3.26
N GLU A 89 12.79 19.82 2.76
CA GLU A 89 13.36 20.71 1.75
C GLU A 89 14.57 21.50 2.29
N SER A 90 14.51 21.99 3.53
CA SER A 90 15.63 22.64 4.20
C SER A 90 16.85 21.73 4.30
N ALA A 91 16.68 20.48 4.73
CA ALA A 91 17.78 19.50 4.80
C ALA A 91 18.44 19.28 3.42
N LEU A 92 17.63 19.06 2.39
CA LEU A 92 18.15 18.86 1.03
C LEU A 92 18.87 20.11 0.52
N ARG A 93 18.28 21.31 0.70
CA ARG A 93 18.91 22.58 0.30
C ARG A 93 20.23 22.83 1.02
N ALA A 94 20.34 22.40 2.28
CA ALA A 94 21.56 22.45 3.08
C ALA A 94 22.60 21.38 2.68
N GLY A 95 22.32 20.54 1.67
CA GLY A 95 23.25 19.52 1.20
C GLY A 95 23.34 18.31 2.11
N LYS A 96 22.27 17.96 2.84
CA LYS A 96 22.21 16.78 3.70
C LYS A 96 21.41 15.65 3.07
N HIS A 97 21.82 14.43 3.38
CA HIS A 97 21.00 13.25 3.07
C HIS A 97 19.72 13.26 3.91
N VAL A 98 18.63 12.77 3.33
CA VAL A 98 17.34 12.66 4.01
C VAL A 98 16.89 11.20 4.03
N VAL A 99 16.44 10.74 5.19
CA VAL A 99 15.69 9.50 5.37
C VAL A 99 14.30 9.83 5.89
N THR A 100 13.23 9.33 5.27
CA THR A 100 11.85 9.60 5.72
C THR A 100 10.98 8.34 5.71
N ALA A 101 10.05 8.23 6.66
CA ALA A 101 8.99 7.22 6.66
C ALA A 101 7.64 7.76 6.15
N ASN A 102 7.63 8.96 5.57
CA ASN A 102 6.41 9.71 5.31
C ASN A 102 5.86 9.47 3.90
N LYS A 103 5.05 8.41 3.78
CA LYS A 103 4.38 8.01 2.53
C LYS A 103 3.56 9.13 1.88
N ALA A 104 2.86 9.96 2.66
CA ALA A 104 1.99 11.01 2.13
C ALA A 104 2.81 12.16 1.52
N LEU A 105 3.92 12.52 2.17
CA LEU A 105 4.89 13.47 1.64
C LEU A 105 5.50 12.97 0.32
N ILE A 106 5.97 11.72 0.27
CA ILE A 106 6.59 11.16 -0.94
C ILE A 106 5.55 10.97 -2.06
N ALA A 107 4.34 10.51 -1.76
CA ALA A 107 3.29 10.37 -2.77
C ALA A 107 2.83 11.71 -3.36
N LYS A 108 2.90 12.81 -2.61
CA LYS A 108 2.46 14.13 -3.09
C LYS A 108 3.57 14.98 -3.69
N HIS A 109 4.75 14.96 -3.07
CA HIS A 109 5.86 15.86 -3.40
C HIS A 109 7.13 15.12 -3.83
N GLY A 110 7.10 13.80 -3.94
CA GLY A 110 8.27 12.96 -4.20
C GLY A 110 9.05 13.37 -5.44
N ASN A 111 8.40 13.67 -6.57
CA ASN A 111 9.09 14.09 -7.80
C ASN A 111 9.92 15.37 -7.58
N MET A 112 9.34 16.37 -6.90
CA MET A 112 10.03 17.62 -6.59
C MET A 112 11.17 17.41 -5.61
N LEU A 113 10.95 16.63 -4.55
CA LEU A 113 11.98 16.32 -3.55
C LEU A 113 13.13 15.50 -4.14
N ALA A 114 12.84 14.56 -5.04
CA ALA A 114 13.84 13.78 -5.76
C ALA A 114 14.67 14.64 -6.70
N ALA A 115 14.04 15.59 -7.40
CA ALA A 115 14.76 16.57 -8.24
C ALA A 115 15.68 17.46 -7.41
N LEU A 116 15.20 17.95 -6.26
CA LEU A 116 16.00 18.75 -5.33
C LEU A 116 17.19 17.96 -4.75
N ALA A 117 16.99 16.69 -4.38
CA ALA A 117 18.05 15.82 -3.91
C ALA A 117 19.12 15.60 -4.99
N ALA A 118 18.70 15.38 -6.24
CA ALA A 118 19.60 15.23 -7.38
C ALA A 118 20.40 16.52 -7.67
N GLU A 119 19.76 17.69 -7.63
CA GLU A 119 20.43 19.00 -7.77
C GLU A 119 21.53 19.17 -6.72
N LYS A 120 21.24 18.77 -5.48
CA LYS A 120 22.15 18.92 -4.34
C LYS A 120 23.14 17.76 -4.19
N GLN A 121 23.09 16.76 -5.07
CA GLN A 121 23.94 15.57 -5.03
C GLN A 121 23.87 14.83 -3.69
N VAL A 122 22.67 14.73 -3.13
CA VAL A 122 22.38 14.03 -1.88
C VAL A 122 21.36 12.92 -2.10
N ASP A 123 21.25 12.02 -1.13
CA ASP A 123 20.29 10.93 -1.17
C ASP A 123 18.99 11.34 -0.48
N LEU A 124 17.87 10.97 -1.09
CA LEU A 124 16.55 10.92 -0.47
C LEU A 124 16.12 9.45 -0.39
N LEU A 125 16.03 8.92 0.82
CA LEU A 125 15.71 7.52 1.10
C LEU A 125 14.41 7.40 1.86
N PHE A 126 13.59 6.41 1.52
CA PHE A 126 12.25 6.28 2.06
C PHE A 126 11.74 4.83 2.10
N GLU A 127 12.62 3.86 2.38
CA GLU A 127 12.23 2.44 2.53
C GLU A 127 11.07 2.30 3.52
N ALA A 128 11.16 2.98 4.66
CA ALA A 128 10.17 2.95 5.73
C ALA A 128 8.80 3.54 5.36
N ALA A 129 8.70 4.29 4.25
CA ALA A 129 7.44 4.86 3.78
C ALA A 129 6.51 3.80 3.17
N VAL A 130 7.05 2.67 2.71
CA VAL A 130 6.29 1.64 2.02
C VAL A 130 6.51 0.29 2.67
N ALA A 131 5.41 -0.40 3.03
CA ALA A 131 5.44 -1.76 3.54
C ALA A 131 6.26 -1.99 4.84
N GLY A 132 6.50 -0.92 5.63
CA GLY A 132 7.01 -1.03 7.00
C GLY A 132 8.42 -1.59 7.07
N GLY A 133 8.56 -2.84 7.53
CA GLY A 133 9.85 -3.54 7.63
C GLY A 133 10.22 -4.37 6.40
N ILE A 134 9.35 -4.46 5.40
CA ILE A 134 9.60 -5.23 4.17
C ILE A 134 10.52 -4.39 3.26
N PRO A 135 11.72 -4.88 2.86
CA PRO A 135 12.70 -4.10 2.11
C PRO A 135 12.36 -4.02 0.61
N VAL A 136 11.20 -3.46 0.26
CA VAL A 136 10.67 -3.48 -1.10
C VAL A 136 11.25 -2.38 -1.99
N VAL A 137 11.47 -1.17 -1.46
CA VAL A 137 11.99 -0.03 -2.23
C VAL A 137 13.39 -0.36 -2.72
N ARG A 138 14.26 -0.85 -1.83
CA ARG A 138 15.62 -1.27 -2.18
C ARG A 138 15.65 -2.51 -3.07
N VAL A 139 14.75 -3.47 -2.87
CA VAL A 139 14.67 -4.63 -3.77
C VAL A 139 14.35 -4.18 -5.19
N LEU A 140 13.33 -3.34 -5.38
CA LEU A 140 12.96 -2.80 -6.70
C LEU A 140 14.07 -1.94 -7.30
N ARG A 141 14.64 -1.02 -6.52
CA ARG A 141 15.62 -0.05 -7.03
C ARG A 141 16.99 -0.67 -7.33
N ASP A 142 17.45 -1.56 -6.46
CA ASP A 142 18.84 -1.98 -6.42
C ASP A 142 19.00 -3.48 -6.72
N SER A 143 18.17 -4.35 -6.14
CA SER A 143 18.36 -5.80 -6.26
C SER A 143 17.78 -6.39 -7.54
N LEU A 144 16.69 -5.81 -8.06
CA LEU A 144 16.01 -6.22 -9.28
C LEU A 144 16.42 -5.37 -10.49
N ALA A 145 17.60 -4.76 -10.46
CA ALA A 145 18.11 -3.94 -11.57
C ALA A 145 18.28 -4.72 -12.90
N GLY A 146 18.31 -6.05 -12.84
CA GLY A 146 18.32 -6.93 -14.02
C GLY A 146 16.96 -7.49 -14.42
N THR A 147 15.85 -6.91 -13.92
CA THR A 147 14.49 -7.38 -14.19
C THR A 147 13.67 -6.29 -14.87
N GLU A 148 13.05 -6.62 -16.00
CA GLU A 148 12.00 -5.82 -16.60
C GLU A 148 10.69 -6.08 -15.84
N VAL A 149 10.41 -5.23 -14.84
CA VAL A 149 9.21 -5.36 -14.02
C VAL A 149 7.98 -5.01 -14.87
N THR A 150 7.03 -5.93 -14.96
CA THR A 150 5.77 -5.74 -15.70
C THR A 150 4.60 -5.47 -14.75
N ARG A 151 4.71 -5.93 -13.49
CA ARG A 151 3.67 -5.79 -12.50
C ARG A 151 4.20 -5.82 -11.06
N VAL A 152 3.65 -4.95 -10.22
CA VAL A 152 3.81 -4.99 -8.77
C VAL A 152 2.42 -5.06 -8.15
N SER A 153 2.18 -6.04 -7.30
CA SER A 153 0.90 -6.17 -6.60
C SER A 153 1.12 -6.53 -5.14
N GLY A 154 0.19 -6.19 -4.25
CA GLY A 154 0.40 -6.49 -2.85
C GLY A 154 -0.76 -6.16 -1.93
N ILE A 155 -0.68 -6.74 -0.75
CA ILE A 155 -1.48 -6.38 0.42
C ILE A 155 -0.65 -5.36 1.20
N LEU A 156 -1.03 -4.09 1.07
CA LEU A 156 -0.26 -2.96 1.60
C LEU A 156 -0.90 -2.31 2.84
N ASN A 157 -2.07 -2.80 3.26
CA ASN A 157 -2.79 -2.34 4.43
C ASN A 157 -3.17 -3.51 5.35
N GLY A 158 -2.48 -3.59 6.49
CA GLY A 158 -2.67 -4.66 7.47
C GLY A 158 -4.04 -4.62 8.16
N THR A 159 -4.64 -3.44 8.33
CA THR A 159 -5.97 -3.26 8.93
C THR A 159 -7.05 -3.92 8.08
N CYS A 160 -7.09 -3.59 6.78
CA CYS A 160 -8.04 -4.18 5.84
C CYS A 160 -7.84 -5.69 5.68
N ASN A 161 -6.58 -6.16 5.68
CA ASN A 161 -6.29 -7.59 5.60
C ASN A 161 -6.74 -8.32 6.87
N PHE A 162 -6.52 -7.73 8.05
CA PHE A 162 -6.99 -8.28 9.32
C PHE A 162 -8.52 -8.38 9.35
N ILE A 163 -9.23 -7.32 8.94
CA ILE A 163 -10.69 -7.26 8.94
C ILE A 163 -11.26 -8.36 8.02
N THR A 164 -10.89 -8.36 6.74
CA THR A 164 -11.43 -9.31 5.76
C THR A 164 -11.09 -10.77 6.09
N SER A 165 -9.88 -11.04 6.59
CA SER A 165 -9.49 -12.40 6.99
C SER A 165 -10.28 -12.85 8.24
N THR A 166 -10.38 -12.00 9.26
CA THR A 166 -11.07 -12.34 10.53
C THR A 166 -12.57 -12.51 10.33
N MET A 167 -13.20 -11.66 9.51
CA MET A 167 -14.61 -11.81 9.16
C MET A 167 -14.89 -13.18 8.54
N LEU A 168 -14.05 -13.59 7.56
CA LEU A 168 -14.22 -14.88 6.88
C LEU A 168 -13.98 -16.07 7.84
N ASP A 169 -12.93 -16.02 8.64
CA ASP A 169 -12.55 -17.12 9.53
C ASP A 169 -13.52 -17.32 10.70
N THR A 170 -14.05 -16.22 11.25
CA THR A 170 -14.89 -16.26 12.46
C THR A 170 -16.38 -16.16 12.16
N GLY A 171 -16.75 -15.67 10.97
CA GLY A 171 -18.13 -15.40 10.62
C GLY A 171 -18.75 -14.20 11.33
N ARG A 172 -17.94 -13.34 11.96
CA ARG A 172 -18.40 -12.13 12.66
C ARG A 172 -18.67 -10.97 11.69
N SER A 173 -19.44 -9.99 12.16
CA SER A 173 -19.75 -8.77 11.41
C SER A 173 -18.51 -7.87 11.24
N TYR A 174 -18.60 -6.93 10.31
CA TYR A 174 -17.56 -5.93 10.08
C TYR A 174 -17.35 -5.06 11.33
N GLU A 175 -18.44 -4.63 11.97
CA GLU A 175 -18.42 -3.75 13.14
C GLU A 175 -17.68 -4.41 14.31
N ASP A 176 -18.00 -5.68 14.60
CA ASP A 176 -17.39 -6.44 15.68
C ASP A 176 -15.88 -6.60 15.46
N VAL A 177 -15.48 -6.91 14.22
CA VAL A 177 -14.07 -7.14 13.87
C VAL A 177 -13.29 -5.83 13.84
N LEU A 178 -13.90 -4.73 13.39
CA LEU A 178 -13.29 -3.40 13.42
C LEU A 178 -13.04 -2.95 14.87
N GLU A 179 -14.02 -3.14 15.76
CA GLU A 179 -13.86 -2.81 17.18
C GLU A 179 -12.70 -3.61 17.81
N GLU A 180 -12.55 -4.89 17.45
CA GLU A 180 -11.42 -5.70 17.86
C GLU A 180 -10.09 -5.20 17.29
N ALA A 181 -10.06 -4.83 16.00
CA ALA A 181 -8.87 -4.27 15.37
C ALA A 181 -8.42 -2.99 16.10
N GLN A 182 -9.36 -2.15 16.53
CA GLN A 182 -9.09 -0.94 17.33
C GLN A 182 -8.53 -1.29 18.72
N LYS A 183 -9.15 -2.24 19.42
CA LYS A 183 -8.67 -2.72 20.74
C LYS A 183 -7.25 -3.29 20.69
N ARG A 184 -6.91 -3.98 19.59
CA ARG A 184 -5.57 -4.56 19.36
C ARG A 184 -4.56 -3.54 18.81
N GLY A 185 -4.99 -2.31 18.52
CA GLY A 185 -4.14 -1.26 17.95
C GLY A 185 -3.77 -1.49 16.48
N TYR A 186 -4.51 -2.34 15.77
CA TYR A 186 -4.38 -2.51 14.32
C TYR A 186 -5.11 -1.40 13.55
N ALA A 187 -6.21 -0.87 14.08
CA ALA A 187 -6.93 0.27 13.53
C ALA A 187 -6.90 1.46 14.49
N GLU A 188 -6.84 2.68 13.97
CA GLU A 188 -7.06 3.89 14.78
C GLU A 188 -8.56 4.11 15.06
N ALA A 189 -8.87 5.07 15.95
CA ALA A 189 -10.25 5.42 16.27
C ALA A 189 -11.02 5.89 15.03
N ASP A 190 -10.35 6.62 14.14
CA ASP A 190 -10.81 6.92 12.79
C ASP A 190 -10.03 6.07 11.77
N PRO A 191 -10.60 4.95 11.29
CA PRO A 191 -9.93 4.04 10.37
C PRO A 191 -10.11 4.44 8.90
N THR A 192 -10.69 5.61 8.60
CA THR A 192 -11.13 6.00 7.23
C THR A 192 -10.00 5.87 6.21
N LEU A 193 -8.77 6.29 6.55
CA LEU A 193 -7.63 6.22 5.64
C LEU A 193 -7.26 4.77 5.28
N ASP A 194 -7.47 3.82 6.19
CA ASP A 194 -7.21 2.40 5.97
C ASP A 194 -8.33 1.76 5.15
N VAL A 195 -9.57 1.84 5.63
CA VAL A 195 -10.71 1.09 5.08
C VAL A 195 -11.14 1.58 3.70
N SER A 196 -10.93 2.87 3.40
CA SER A 196 -11.10 3.45 2.06
C SER A 196 -10.04 2.97 1.06
N GLY A 197 -8.93 2.39 1.54
CA GLY A 197 -7.79 1.96 0.72
C GLY A 197 -6.79 3.06 0.38
N MET A 198 -6.98 4.29 0.87
CA MET A 198 -6.12 5.44 0.57
C MET A 198 -4.68 5.25 1.09
N ASP A 199 -4.48 4.63 2.24
CA ASP A 199 -3.15 4.26 2.73
C ASP A 199 -2.43 3.29 1.76
N ALA A 200 -3.12 2.26 1.29
CA ALA A 200 -2.59 1.34 0.30
C ALA A 200 -2.31 2.05 -1.04
N ALA A 201 -3.12 3.04 -1.41
CA ALA A 201 -2.98 3.77 -2.66
C ALA A 201 -1.72 4.62 -2.69
N HIS A 202 -1.39 5.33 -1.60
CA HIS A 202 -0.13 6.07 -1.51
C HIS A 202 1.07 5.14 -1.68
N LYS A 203 1.04 3.98 -1.03
CA LYS A 203 2.10 2.95 -1.13
C LYS A 203 2.19 2.38 -2.55
N ALA A 204 1.06 2.09 -3.18
CA ALA A 204 0.98 1.59 -4.55
C ALA A 204 1.59 2.57 -5.56
N ALA A 205 1.28 3.86 -5.42
CA ALA A 205 1.79 4.91 -6.30
C ALA A 205 3.32 5.02 -6.22
N ILE A 206 3.87 4.98 -5.00
CA ILE A 206 5.33 5.01 -4.80
C ILE A 206 5.98 3.76 -5.40
N LEU A 207 5.45 2.56 -5.12
CA LEU A 207 5.97 1.32 -5.68
C LEU A 207 5.94 1.31 -7.21
N SER A 208 4.84 1.77 -7.80
CA SER A 208 4.68 1.83 -9.25
C SER A 208 5.64 2.83 -9.89
N ALA A 209 5.85 3.99 -9.24
CA ALA A 209 6.82 4.98 -9.71
C ALA A 209 8.26 4.41 -9.74
N ILE A 210 8.66 3.67 -8.70
CA ILE A 210 9.97 3.00 -8.66
C ILE A 210 10.04 1.89 -9.72
N ALA A 211 9.08 0.97 -9.71
CA ALA A 211 9.11 -0.23 -10.54
C ALA A 211 9.16 0.05 -12.03
N PHE A 212 8.50 1.13 -12.48
CA PHE A 212 8.32 1.42 -13.90
C PHE A 212 9.03 2.71 -14.35
N SER A 213 9.92 3.27 -13.51
CA SER A 213 10.57 4.57 -13.78
C SER A 213 9.57 5.69 -14.13
N ALA A 214 8.41 5.68 -13.49
CA ALA A 214 7.26 6.50 -13.85
C ALA A 214 7.21 7.82 -13.08
N ASP A 215 6.67 8.88 -13.70
CA ASP A 215 6.40 10.13 -13.02
C ASP A 215 5.17 9.95 -12.13
N LEU A 216 5.38 10.00 -10.82
CA LEU A 216 4.32 9.77 -9.84
C LEU A 216 3.20 10.81 -10.01
N ASP A 217 2.01 10.36 -10.40
CA ASP A 217 0.78 11.17 -10.44
C ASP A 217 -0.36 10.46 -9.69
N PHE A 218 -0.52 10.84 -8.42
CA PHE A 218 -1.53 10.26 -7.54
C PHE A 218 -2.97 10.51 -8.03
N SER A 219 -3.22 11.56 -8.82
CA SER A 219 -4.56 11.89 -9.34
C SER A 219 -5.11 10.86 -10.35
N LYS A 220 -4.23 9.98 -10.86
CA LYS A 220 -4.57 8.89 -11.78
C LYS A 220 -4.80 7.57 -11.08
N VAL A 221 -4.50 7.46 -9.79
CA VAL A 221 -4.67 6.24 -9.01
C VAL A 221 -6.15 6.04 -8.72
N SER A 222 -6.68 4.87 -9.08
CA SER A 222 -8.06 4.49 -8.73
C SER A 222 -8.09 3.78 -7.39
N VAL A 223 -9.04 4.14 -6.53
CA VAL A 223 -9.11 3.62 -5.16
C VAL A 223 -10.54 3.22 -4.84
N ARG A 224 -10.71 1.97 -4.42
CA ARG A 224 -11.94 1.42 -3.83
C ARG A 224 -11.55 0.64 -2.58
N GLY A 225 -12.15 0.99 -1.45
CA GLY A 225 -11.89 0.37 -0.16
C GLY A 225 -12.60 -0.97 0.05
N ILE A 226 -12.62 -1.42 1.30
CA ILE A 226 -13.34 -2.62 1.74
C ILE A 226 -14.70 -2.32 2.39
N GLU A 227 -15.10 -1.05 2.46
CA GLU A 227 -16.31 -0.59 3.17
C GLU A 227 -17.59 -1.30 2.69
N ASP A 228 -17.62 -1.66 1.40
CA ASP A 228 -18.74 -2.33 0.76
C ASP A 228 -18.66 -3.87 0.75
N ILE A 229 -17.61 -4.45 1.35
CA ILE A 229 -17.35 -5.90 1.36
C ILE A 229 -18.01 -6.52 2.58
N GLY A 230 -19.09 -7.26 2.35
CA GLY A 230 -19.82 -7.99 3.39
C GLY A 230 -19.31 -9.42 3.59
N LEU A 231 -19.66 -9.99 4.75
CA LEU A 231 -19.37 -11.39 5.06
C LEU A 231 -19.95 -12.37 4.02
N LEU A 232 -21.11 -12.04 3.46
CA LEU A 232 -21.74 -12.83 2.39
C LEU A 232 -20.85 -12.90 1.14
N ASP A 233 -20.24 -11.78 0.75
CA ASP A 233 -19.33 -11.72 -0.41
C ASP A 233 -18.12 -12.62 -0.16
N LEU A 234 -17.52 -12.53 1.05
CA LEU A 234 -16.38 -13.34 1.46
C LEU A 234 -16.69 -14.84 1.43
N ARG A 235 -17.84 -15.26 2.00
CA ARG A 235 -18.25 -16.67 2.07
C ARG A 235 -18.58 -17.26 0.70
N LEU A 236 -19.29 -16.51 -0.16
CA LEU A 236 -19.62 -16.97 -1.50
C LEU A 236 -18.38 -17.09 -2.38
N ALA A 237 -17.46 -16.12 -2.31
CA ALA A 237 -16.18 -16.20 -2.99
C ALA A 237 -15.37 -17.42 -2.53
N ASP A 238 -15.33 -17.67 -1.22
CA ASP A 238 -14.61 -18.81 -0.62
C ASP A 238 -15.13 -20.17 -1.12
N ARG A 239 -16.46 -20.34 -1.13
CA ARG A 239 -17.13 -21.54 -1.68
C ARG A 239 -16.82 -21.78 -3.15
N LEU A 240 -16.51 -20.72 -3.90
CA LEU A 240 -16.14 -20.79 -5.32
C LEU A 240 -14.62 -20.93 -5.55
N GLY A 241 -13.83 -21.00 -4.48
CA GLY A 241 -12.38 -21.22 -4.50
C GLY A 241 -11.55 -19.93 -4.51
N PHE A 242 -12.12 -18.81 -4.07
CA PHE A 242 -11.48 -17.49 -4.08
C PHE A 242 -11.38 -16.87 -2.69
N ARG A 243 -10.31 -16.10 -2.45
CA ARG A 243 -10.18 -15.21 -1.29
C ARG A 243 -10.24 -13.77 -1.78
N ILE A 244 -11.10 -12.96 -1.17
CA ILE A 244 -11.16 -11.52 -1.46
C ILE A 244 -10.14 -10.81 -0.58
N LYS A 245 -9.26 -10.04 -1.20
CA LYS A 245 -8.24 -9.24 -0.51
C LYS A 245 -8.23 -7.82 -1.10
N LEU A 246 -7.87 -6.82 -0.29
CA LEU A 246 -7.60 -5.47 -0.80
C LEU A 246 -6.23 -5.46 -1.47
N ILE A 247 -6.21 -5.38 -2.80
CA ILE A 247 -4.97 -5.46 -3.58
C ILE A 247 -4.62 -4.08 -4.12
N ALA A 248 -3.42 -3.62 -3.76
CA ALA A 248 -2.73 -2.55 -4.43
C ALA A 248 -1.96 -3.12 -5.63
N GLU A 249 -2.12 -2.54 -6.81
CA GLU A 249 -1.53 -3.03 -8.05
C GLU A 249 -1.02 -1.86 -8.91
N GLY A 250 0.20 -2.01 -9.42
CA GLY A 250 0.76 -1.25 -10.52
C GLY A 250 1.06 -2.19 -11.69
N VAL A 251 0.60 -1.87 -12.89
CA VAL A 251 0.84 -2.65 -14.11
C VAL A 251 1.39 -1.74 -15.19
N LEU A 252 2.49 -2.15 -15.81
CA LEU A 252 3.01 -1.50 -17.01
C LEU A 252 2.18 -1.92 -18.22
N LYS A 253 1.64 -0.94 -18.94
CA LYS A 253 0.94 -1.09 -20.22
C LYS A 253 1.70 -0.35 -21.31
N ALA A 254 1.32 -0.56 -22.57
CA ALA A 254 1.94 0.12 -23.69
C ALA A 254 1.80 1.66 -23.62
N GLU A 255 0.69 2.13 -23.04
CA GLU A 255 0.36 3.55 -22.93
C GLU A 255 0.88 4.21 -21.64
N GLY A 256 1.37 3.43 -20.68
CA GLY A 256 1.84 3.91 -19.38
C GLY A 256 1.52 2.98 -18.21
N VAL A 257 1.53 3.54 -17.00
CA VAL A 257 1.34 2.79 -15.75
C VAL A 257 -0.10 2.91 -15.26
N VAL A 258 -0.78 1.78 -15.14
CA VAL A 258 -2.07 1.70 -14.43
C VAL A 258 -1.79 1.39 -12.97
N CYS A 259 -2.19 2.27 -12.06
CA CYS A 259 -2.08 2.08 -10.61
C CYS A 259 -3.46 2.12 -9.96
N ARG A 260 -3.74 1.16 -9.08
CA ARG A 260 -5.04 1.03 -8.41
C ARG A 260 -5.00 0.28 -7.09
N VAL A 261 -6.04 0.50 -6.30
CA VAL A 261 -6.35 -0.28 -5.10
C VAL A 261 -7.82 -0.66 -5.16
N GLU A 262 -8.12 -1.95 -5.11
CA GLU A 262 -9.50 -2.44 -5.04
C GLU A 262 -9.58 -3.82 -4.38
N PRO A 263 -10.73 -4.20 -3.78
CA PRO A 263 -11.01 -5.59 -3.48
C PRO A 263 -10.93 -6.42 -4.75
N MET A 264 -10.17 -7.52 -4.66
CA MET A 264 -9.92 -8.45 -5.75
C MET A 264 -10.05 -9.88 -5.22
N ALA A 265 -10.67 -10.74 -6.03
CA ALA A 265 -10.80 -12.16 -5.77
C ALA A 265 -9.56 -12.88 -6.31
N LEU A 266 -8.80 -13.50 -5.41
CA LEU A 266 -7.62 -14.30 -5.72
C LEU A 266 -7.98 -15.77 -5.62
N THR A 267 -7.44 -16.62 -6.51
CA THR A 267 -7.60 -18.08 -6.31
C THR A 267 -6.98 -18.49 -4.98
N ALA A 268 -7.55 -19.48 -4.29
CA ALA A 268 -7.04 -19.94 -3.00
C ALA A 268 -5.56 -20.42 -3.04
N GLY A 269 -5.08 -20.80 -4.23
CA GLY A 269 -3.68 -21.17 -4.48
C GLY A 269 -2.71 -19.98 -4.61
N HIS A 270 -3.20 -18.78 -4.91
CA HIS A 270 -2.39 -17.60 -5.15
C HIS A 270 -1.59 -17.17 -3.91
N ALA A 271 -0.35 -16.75 -4.08
CA ALA A 271 0.54 -16.42 -2.95
C ALA A 271 -0.04 -15.33 -2.02
N LEU A 272 -0.64 -14.29 -2.60
CA LEU A 272 -1.30 -13.22 -1.83
C LEU A 272 -2.61 -13.67 -1.15
N ALA A 273 -3.27 -14.73 -1.63
CA ALA A 273 -4.52 -15.21 -1.03
C ALA A 273 -4.31 -15.82 0.36
N ARG A 274 -3.08 -16.28 0.64
CA ARG A 274 -2.68 -16.96 1.89
C ARG A 274 -2.11 -16.02 2.95
N ILE A 275 -2.11 -14.72 2.68
CA ILE A 275 -1.57 -13.72 3.60
C ILE A 275 -2.70 -13.21 4.47
N ASP A 276 -2.71 -13.62 5.73
CA ASP A 276 -3.77 -13.31 6.69
C ASP A 276 -3.28 -12.40 7.82
N GLY A 277 -4.24 -11.91 8.61
CA GLY A 277 -3.98 -11.01 9.73
C GLY A 277 -3.43 -9.66 9.28
N SER A 278 -2.53 -9.07 10.06
CA SER A 278 -1.99 -7.73 9.84
C SER A 278 -0.69 -7.71 9.00
N LEU A 279 -0.32 -8.84 8.40
CA LEU A 279 0.86 -8.91 7.55
C LEU A 279 0.62 -8.19 6.22
N ASN A 280 1.68 -7.56 5.72
CA ASN A 280 1.75 -7.04 4.37
C ASN A 280 2.54 -8.00 3.48
N SER A 281 2.28 -7.93 2.18
CA SER A 281 3.03 -8.69 1.20
C SER A 281 3.11 -7.93 -0.12
N VAL A 282 4.27 -7.95 -0.76
CA VAL A 282 4.49 -7.38 -2.10
C VAL A 282 4.99 -8.48 -3.04
N ARG A 283 4.25 -8.70 -4.12
CA ARG A 283 4.61 -9.54 -5.25
C ARG A 283 5.12 -8.64 -6.38
N VAL A 284 6.34 -8.91 -6.85
CA VAL A 284 6.95 -8.25 -8.01
C VAL A 284 7.11 -9.27 -9.12
N GLU A 285 6.67 -8.92 -10.33
CA GLU A 285 6.64 -9.78 -11.49
C GLU A 285 7.37 -9.12 -12.66
N GLY A 286 8.17 -9.90 -13.38
CA GLY A 286 8.97 -9.39 -14.49
C GLY A 286 9.89 -10.43 -15.11
N ASP A 287 10.43 -10.14 -16.29
CA ASP A 287 11.37 -11.01 -17.01
C ASP A 287 12.83 -10.63 -16.67
N PRO A 288 13.77 -11.59 -16.54
CA PRO A 288 13.60 -13.05 -16.53
C PRO A 288 13.29 -13.61 -15.13
N LEU A 289 12.98 -12.75 -14.15
CA LEU A 289 12.77 -13.14 -12.75
C LEU A 289 11.58 -14.10 -12.55
N GLY A 290 10.54 -13.99 -13.35
CA GLY A 290 9.23 -14.57 -13.09
C GLY A 290 8.51 -13.74 -12.02
N ALA A 291 8.41 -14.27 -10.80
CA ALA A 291 7.76 -13.58 -9.68
C ALA A 291 8.48 -13.81 -8.35
N VAL A 292 8.60 -12.75 -7.54
CA VAL A 292 9.10 -12.80 -6.16
C VAL A 292 8.07 -12.21 -5.21
N VAL A 293 7.94 -12.79 -4.01
CA VAL A 293 7.03 -12.33 -2.96
C VAL A 293 7.82 -12.00 -1.70
N LEU A 294 7.64 -10.79 -1.18
CA LEU A 294 8.22 -10.32 0.07
C LEU A 294 7.10 -10.12 1.09
N THR A 295 7.12 -10.87 2.18
CA THR A 295 6.08 -10.83 3.22
C THR A 295 6.68 -10.47 4.57
N GLY A 296 5.96 -9.65 5.34
CA GLY A 296 6.40 -9.25 6.67
C GLY A 296 5.46 -8.23 7.32
N PRO A 297 5.84 -7.70 8.50
CA PRO A 297 5.07 -6.67 9.16
C PRO A 297 5.12 -5.35 8.37
N GLY A 298 3.94 -4.88 7.95
CA GLY A 298 3.76 -3.66 7.17
C GLY A 298 3.73 -2.35 7.95
N ALA A 299 3.74 -2.44 9.29
CA ALA A 299 3.68 -1.32 10.23
C ALA A 299 4.31 -1.73 11.58
N GLY A 300 4.36 -0.79 12.51
CA GLY A 300 4.86 -1.00 13.88
C GLY A 300 6.22 -0.34 14.12
N SER A 301 6.48 0.03 15.39
CA SER A 301 7.69 0.76 15.79
C SER A 301 8.98 0.05 15.36
N GLY A 302 9.13 -1.23 15.72
CA GLY A 302 10.31 -2.03 15.40
C GLY A 302 10.55 -2.22 13.90
N PRO A 303 9.57 -2.76 13.15
CA PRO A 303 9.69 -2.96 11.71
C PRO A 303 10.03 -1.67 10.94
N THR A 304 9.29 -0.59 11.19
CA THR A 304 9.52 0.69 10.48
C THR A 304 10.86 1.31 10.89
N ALA A 305 11.23 1.29 12.18
CA ALA A 305 12.54 1.78 12.62
C ALA A 305 13.70 0.96 12.03
N SER A 306 13.50 -0.34 11.82
CA SER A 306 14.47 -1.21 11.14
C SER A 306 14.71 -0.77 9.69
N ALA A 307 13.66 -0.42 8.96
CA ALA A 307 13.78 0.11 7.60
C ALA A 307 14.51 1.47 7.58
N VAL A 308 14.15 2.38 8.49
CA VAL A 308 14.84 3.68 8.65
C VAL A 308 16.34 3.46 8.93
N MET A 309 16.67 2.57 9.86
CA MET A 309 18.07 2.24 10.18
C MET A 309 18.79 1.61 8.98
N GLY A 310 18.11 0.81 8.16
CA GLY A 310 18.67 0.27 6.91
C GLY A 310 19.02 1.34 5.88
N ASP A 311 18.22 2.41 5.80
CA ASP A 311 18.51 3.58 4.96
C ASP A 311 19.66 4.42 5.53
N VAL A 312 19.70 4.65 6.85
CA VAL A 312 20.87 5.25 7.52
C VAL A 312 22.13 4.43 7.25
N ALA A 313 22.05 3.10 7.31
CA ALA A 313 23.18 2.21 7.05
C ALA A 313 23.72 2.33 5.61
N LYS A 314 22.87 2.63 4.61
CA LYS A 314 23.30 2.89 3.22
C LYS A 314 24.28 4.07 3.16
N LEU A 315 24.05 5.09 3.99
CA LEU A 315 24.76 6.37 3.93
C LEU A 315 26.19 6.32 4.50
N PHE A 316 26.64 5.19 5.04
CA PHE A 316 28.07 4.98 5.31
C PHE A 316 28.91 4.86 4.04
N ARG A 317 28.30 4.43 2.92
CA ARG A 317 28.95 4.35 1.61
C ARG A 317 27.97 4.87 0.57
N PRO A 318 27.70 6.19 0.57
CA PRO A 318 26.68 6.76 -0.28
C PRO A 318 27.07 6.56 -1.75
N ALA A 319 26.16 5.95 -2.49
CA ALA A 319 26.15 5.96 -3.94
C ALA A 319 24.91 6.77 -4.32
N ILE A 320 25.13 8.04 -4.68
CA ILE A 320 24.05 8.97 -5.03
C ILE A 320 23.32 8.41 -6.25
N ARG A 321 22.02 8.24 -6.10
CA ARG A 321 21.10 7.78 -7.15
C ARG A 321 19.84 8.61 -7.09
N ASN A 322 19.10 8.65 -8.20
CA ASN A 322 17.76 9.20 -8.18
C ASN A 322 16.92 8.48 -7.10
N ALA A 323 16.13 9.24 -6.34
CA ALA A 323 15.37 8.72 -5.20
C ALA A 323 14.41 7.58 -5.60
N PHE A 324 13.81 7.68 -6.80
CA PHE A 324 12.93 6.65 -7.39
C PHE A 324 13.67 5.63 -8.26
N GLY A 325 15.01 5.68 -8.33
CA GLY A 325 15.80 4.71 -9.09
C GLY A 325 15.91 4.95 -10.58
N ARG A 326 15.25 5.98 -11.12
CA ARG A 326 15.29 6.29 -12.55
C ARG A 326 16.70 6.70 -13.00
N ALA A 327 17.20 6.05 -14.05
CA ALA A 327 18.44 6.43 -14.72
C ALA A 327 18.20 7.50 -15.80
N ASP A 328 19.22 8.29 -16.14
CA ASP A 328 19.10 9.41 -17.09
C ASP A 328 18.65 9.01 -18.50
N HIS A 329 18.91 7.75 -18.90
CA HIS A 329 18.51 7.21 -20.21
C HIS A 329 17.14 6.54 -20.20
N HIS A 330 16.47 6.42 -19.05
CA HIS A 330 15.11 5.88 -18.97
C HIS A 330 14.11 6.96 -19.41
N VAL A 331 13.14 6.56 -20.22
CA VAL A 331 11.99 7.41 -20.54
C VAL A 331 10.95 7.26 -19.43
N ALA A 332 10.52 8.40 -18.87
CA ALA A 332 9.50 8.42 -17.84
C ALA A 332 8.16 7.89 -18.38
N GLN A 333 7.60 6.89 -17.71
CA GLN A 333 6.27 6.39 -18.04
C GLN A 333 5.21 7.27 -17.37
N PRO A 334 4.15 7.70 -18.07
CA PRO A 334 3.06 8.43 -17.45
C PRO A 334 2.18 7.48 -16.65
N PHE A 335 1.61 7.96 -15.55
CA PHE A 335 0.47 7.28 -14.93
C PHE A 335 -0.78 7.53 -15.79
N ILE A 336 -1.56 6.47 -15.99
CA ILE A 336 -2.80 6.50 -16.73
C ILE A 336 -3.93 5.91 -15.87
N LYS A 337 -5.17 6.35 -16.12
CA LYS A 337 -6.33 5.72 -15.50
C LYS A 337 -6.59 4.38 -16.18
N GLY A 338 -6.94 3.36 -15.39
CA GLY A 338 -7.44 2.11 -15.94
C GLY A 338 -8.74 2.35 -16.73
N GLY A 339 -8.82 1.80 -17.93
CA GLY A 339 -10.01 1.90 -18.78
C GLY A 339 -11.06 0.82 -18.45
N GLU A 340 -12.32 1.09 -18.79
CA GLU A 340 -13.40 0.11 -18.68
C GLU A 340 -13.33 -1.01 -19.74
N ASP A 341 -12.44 -0.85 -20.73
CA ASP A 341 -12.11 -1.91 -21.70
C ASP A 341 -11.13 -2.95 -21.15
N GLU A 342 -10.71 -2.84 -19.88
CA GLU A 342 -9.88 -3.86 -19.25
C GLU A 342 -10.60 -5.21 -19.23
N ILE A 343 -9.91 -6.22 -19.78
CA ILE A 343 -10.42 -7.58 -19.90
C ILE A 343 -9.99 -8.43 -18.70
N SER A 344 -10.96 -8.87 -17.90
CA SER A 344 -10.75 -9.69 -16.72
C SER A 344 -11.93 -10.65 -16.52
N PRO A 345 -11.77 -11.79 -15.82
CA PRO A 345 -12.89 -12.45 -15.19
C PRO A 345 -13.34 -11.65 -13.96
N PHE A 346 -14.60 -11.81 -13.60
CA PHE A 346 -15.22 -11.10 -12.49
C PHE A 346 -16.04 -12.04 -11.62
N PHE A 347 -16.02 -11.76 -10.32
CA PHE A 347 -16.98 -12.27 -9.35
C PHE A 347 -18.07 -11.23 -9.18
N LEU A 348 -19.32 -11.62 -9.44
CA LEU A 348 -20.51 -10.80 -9.28
C LEU A 348 -21.41 -11.45 -8.24
N ARG A 349 -21.65 -10.75 -7.13
CA ARG A 349 -22.65 -11.14 -6.13
C ARG A 349 -23.90 -10.28 -6.35
N VAL A 350 -25.05 -10.93 -6.44
CA VAL A 350 -26.37 -10.31 -6.62
C VAL A 350 -27.32 -10.90 -5.57
N ARG A 351 -28.18 -10.07 -4.98
CA ARG A 351 -29.27 -10.58 -4.12
C ARG A 351 -30.57 -10.40 -4.88
N LEU A 352 -31.15 -11.52 -5.32
CA LEU A 352 -32.36 -11.54 -6.13
C LEU A 352 -33.58 -11.75 -5.24
N THR A 353 -34.71 -11.16 -5.62
CA THR A 353 -36.00 -11.55 -5.03
C THR A 353 -36.26 -13.04 -5.27
N ASP A 354 -36.73 -13.76 -4.26
CA ASP A 354 -37.02 -15.20 -4.38
C ASP A 354 -38.35 -15.43 -5.12
N LYS A 355 -38.30 -15.27 -6.44
CA LYS A 355 -39.43 -15.47 -7.36
C LYS A 355 -38.96 -16.26 -8.59
N PRO A 356 -39.81 -17.14 -9.15
CA PRO A 356 -39.50 -17.79 -10.41
C PRO A 356 -39.15 -16.77 -11.51
N GLY A 357 -38.09 -17.07 -12.28
CA GLY A 357 -37.64 -16.24 -13.40
C GLY A 357 -36.60 -15.17 -13.07
N THR A 358 -36.32 -14.87 -11.80
CA THR A 358 -35.32 -13.84 -11.45
C THR A 358 -33.90 -14.27 -11.82
N LEU A 359 -33.56 -15.55 -11.64
CA LEU A 359 -32.29 -16.10 -12.10
C LEU A 359 -32.15 -16.07 -13.63
N ALA A 360 -33.24 -16.38 -14.35
CA ALA A 360 -33.26 -16.32 -15.81
C ALA A 360 -32.99 -14.89 -16.31
N ALA A 361 -33.64 -13.90 -15.69
CA ALA A 361 -33.41 -12.49 -15.97
C ALA A 361 -31.94 -12.06 -15.76
N LEU A 362 -31.28 -12.55 -14.69
CA LEU A 362 -29.85 -12.32 -14.47
C LEU A 362 -29.00 -12.90 -15.61
N THR A 363 -29.25 -14.16 -15.97
CA THR A 363 -28.47 -14.82 -17.02
C THR A 363 -28.72 -14.24 -18.42
N GLU A 364 -29.96 -13.81 -18.71
CA GLU A 364 -30.31 -13.11 -19.95
C GLU A 364 -29.61 -11.76 -20.04
N ALA A 365 -29.65 -10.95 -18.97
CA ALA A 365 -28.97 -9.66 -18.94
C ALA A 365 -27.45 -9.77 -19.18
N LEU A 366 -26.81 -10.82 -18.63
CA LEU A 366 -25.40 -11.12 -18.90
C LEU A 366 -25.17 -11.54 -20.36
N ALA A 367 -26.01 -12.44 -20.88
CA ALA A 367 -25.88 -12.95 -22.24
C ALA A 367 -26.04 -11.86 -23.31
N GLU A 368 -26.96 -10.92 -23.09
CA GLU A 368 -27.22 -9.82 -24.03
C GLU A 368 -26.07 -8.82 -24.13
N GLU A 369 -25.25 -8.70 -23.08
CA GLU A 369 -24.01 -7.91 -23.08
C GLU A 369 -22.78 -8.73 -23.51
N GLY A 370 -22.98 -10.00 -23.87
CA GLY A 370 -21.91 -10.91 -24.29
C GLY A 370 -21.04 -11.42 -23.13
N VAL A 371 -21.53 -11.39 -21.90
CA VAL A 371 -20.81 -11.87 -20.71
C VAL A 371 -21.09 -13.35 -20.48
N SER A 372 -20.06 -14.18 -20.65
CA SER A 372 -20.17 -15.63 -20.43
C SER A 372 -19.89 -16.02 -18.97
N VAL A 373 -20.63 -17.01 -18.47
CA VAL A 373 -20.57 -17.50 -17.08
C VAL A 373 -19.72 -18.77 -16.99
N ASP A 374 -18.75 -18.78 -16.08
CA ASP A 374 -17.90 -19.93 -15.72
C ASP A 374 -18.50 -20.73 -14.56
N LYS A 375 -18.89 -20.04 -13.47
CA LYS A 375 -19.53 -20.67 -12.30
C LYS A 375 -20.74 -19.86 -11.87
N LEU A 376 -21.76 -20.56 -11.38
CA LEU A 376 -22.94 -19.97 -10.78
C LEU A 376 -23.29 -20.73 -9.51
N LEU A 377 -23.53 -19.99 -8.43
CA LEU A 377 -23.96 -20.51 -7.14
C LEU A 377 -25.13 -19.68 -6.64
N GLN A 378 -26.25 -20.32 -6.34
CA GLN A 378 -27.37 -19.70 -5.64
C GLN A 378 -27.48 -20.32 -4.25
N ASP A 379 -27.58 -19.47 -3.23
CA ASP A 379 -27.86 -19.89 -1.86
C ASP A 379 -29.35 -19.81 -1.56
N SER A 380 -29.78 -20.45 -0.46
CA SER A 380 -31.15 -20.33 0.02
C SER A 380 -31.51 -18.87 0.32
N ALA A 381 -32.79 -18.53 0.16
CA ALA A 381 -33.30 -17.23 0.55
C ALA A 381 -33.00 -16.95 2.03
N ASP A 382 -32.55 -15.74 2.33
CA ASP A 382 -32.33 -15.32 3.70
C ASP A 382 -33.62 -14.83 4.37
N GLU A 383 -33.52 -14.30 5.59
CA GLU A 383 -34.65 -13.78 6.36
C GLU A 383 -35.41 -12.65 5.66
N THR A 384 -34.81 -12.00 4.65
CA THR A 384 -35.44 -10.96 3.84
C THR A 384 -36.22 -11.51 2.64
N GLY A 385 -36.16 -12.83 2.41
CA GLY A 385 -36.71 -13.48 1.22
C GLY A 385 -35.89 -13.23 -0.04
N ALA A 386 -34.61 -12.84 0.11
CA ALA A 386 -33.70 -12.62 -0.99
C ALA A 386 -32.76 -13.83 -1.15
N SER A 387 -32.62 -14.35 -2.36
CA SER A 387 -31.66 -15.40 -2.70
C SER A 387 -30.32 -14.78 -3.13
N PRO A 388 -29.23 -14.99 -2.39
CA PRO A 388 -27.89 -14.63 -2.84
C PRO A 388 -27.48 -15.48 -4.04
N VAL A 389 -27.01 -14.84 -5.11
CA VAL A 389 -26.42 -15.47 -6.28
C VAL A 389 -25.01 -14.94 -6.46
N ALA A 390 -24.04 -15.84 -6.60
CA ALA A 390 -22.68 -15.53 -7.01
C ALA A 390 -22.42 -16.09 -8.41
N VAL A 391 -21.90 -15.23 -9.28
CA VAL A 391 -21.54 -15.53 -10.66
C VAL A 391 -20.05 -15.28 -10.82
N VAL A 392 -19.33 -16.24 -11.40
CA VAL A 392 -17.97 -16.06 -11.90
C VAL A 392 -18.05 -16.03 -13.41
N THR A 393 -17.51 -15.00 -14.04
CA THR A 393 -17.50 -14.86 -15.49
C THR A 393 -16.23 -15.42 -16.11
N HIS A 394 -16.30 -15.80 -17.37
CA HIS A 394 -15.09 -15.82 -18.21
C HIS A 394 -14.58 -14.39 -18.43
N ARG A 395 -13.43 -14.26 -19.10
CA ARG A 395 -12.82 -12.97 -19.39
C ARG A 395 -13.74 -12.11 -20.26
N CYS A 396 -14.09 -10.92 -19.78
CA CYS A 396 -14.82 -9.92 -20.55
C CYS A 396 -14.30 -8.50 -20.22
N PRO A 397 -14.51 -7.51 -21.10
CA PRO A 397 -14.35 -6.09 -20.76
C PRO A 397 -15.20 -5.68 -19.55
N ARG A 398 -14.63 -4.89 -18.63
CA ARG A 398 -15.35 -4.35 -17.46
C ARG A 398 -16.63 -3.60 -17.85
N ARG A 399 -16.64 -2.87 -18.98
CA ARG A 399 -17.86 -2.18 -19.46
C ARG A 399 -19.04 -3.13 -19.70
N GLN A 400 -18.81 -4.34 -20.19
CA GLN A 400 -19.89 -5.28 -20.51
C GLN A 400 -20.59 -5.78 -19.25
N ILE A 401 -19.81 -6.12 -18.22
CA ILE A 401 -20.40 -6.55 -16.95
C ILE A 401 -21.08 -5.40 -16.21
N LEU A 402 -20.56 -4.17 -16.33
CA LEU A 402 -21.24 -2.98 -15.79
C LEU A 402 -22.56 -2.71 -16.51
N SER A 403 -22.62 -2.84 -17.85
CA SER A 403 -23.88 -2.75 -18.61
C SER A 403 -24.87 -3.83 -18.17
N ALA A 404 -24.41 -5.06 -17.96
CA ALA A 404 -25.28 -6.16 -17.51
C ALA A 404 -25.83 -5.90 -16.09
N ILE A 405 -25.02 -5.33 -15.20
CA ILE A 405 -25.44 -4.88 -13.86
C ILE A 405 -26.52 -3.80 -13.96
N ALA A 406 -26.30 -2.76 -14.75
CA ALA A 406 -27.28 -1.69 -14.94
C ALA A 406 -28.60 -2.23 -15.51
N ARG A 407 -28.52 -3.22 -16.40
CA ARG A 407 -29.68 -3.88 -16.99
C ARG A 407 -30.48 -4.68 -15.96
N ILE A 408 -29.83 -5.47 -15.10
CA ILE A 408 -30.56 -6.24 -14.09
C ILE A 408 -31.16 -5.34 -13.00
N GLU A 409 -30.47 -4.25 -12.62
CA GLU A 409 -31.02 -3.25 -11.70
C GLU A 409 -32.30 -2.61 -12.26
N ALA A 410 -32.32 -2.31 -13.57
CA ALA A 410 -33.50 -1.74 -14.24
C ALA A 410 -34.72 -2.68 -14.27
N LEU A 411 -34.53 -4.00 -14.12
CA LEU A 411 -35.62 -4.97 -14.05
C LEU A 411 -36.27 -5.02 -12.65
N GLY A 412 -35.69 -4.37 -11.64
CA GLY A 412 -36.24 -4.32 -10.28
C GLY A 412 -36.26 -5.67 -9.56
N VAL A 413 -35.44 -6.63 -10.01
CA VAL A 413 -35.35 -7.98 -9.43
C VAL A 413 -34.28 -8.10 -8.35
N THR A 414 -33.42 -7.09 -8.21
CA THR A 414 -32.35 -7.00 -7.21
C THR A 414 -32.85 -6.33 -5.93
N VAL A 415 -32.50 -6.89 -4.78
CA VAL A 415 -32.86 -6.37 -3.45
C VAL A 415 -31.90 -5.28 -2.97
N ASP A 416 -30.63 -5.37 -3.39
CA ASP A 416 -29.57 -4.40 -3.14
C ASP A 416 -28.62 -4.30 -4.34
N ALA A 417 -27.71 -3.32 -4.28
CA ALA A 417 -26.72 -3.10 -5.31
C ALA A 417 -25.82 -4.34 -5.50
N PRO A 418 -25.68 -4.86 -6.73
CA PRO A 418 -24.74 -5.93 -7.04
C PRO A 418 -23.29 -5.58 -6.66
N ARG A 419 -22.53 -6.55 -6.16
CA ARG A 419 -21.10 -6.40 -5.83
C ARG A 419 -20.26 -7.02 -6.93
N LEU A 420 -19.53 -6.16 -7.63
CA LEU A 420 -18.58 -6.55 -8.67
C LEU A 420 -17.14 -6.53 -8.13
N ILE A 421 -16.47 -7.67 -8.18
CA ILE A 421 -15.09 -7.86 -7.73
C ILE A 421 -14.29 -8.45 -8.89
N ARG A 422 -13.16 -7.81 -9.23
CA ARG A 422 -12.27 -8.34 -10.27
C ARG A 422 -11.58 -9.61 -9.77
N ILE A 423 -11.45 -10.61 -10.64
CA ILE A 423 -10.69 -11.83 -10.33
C ILE A 423 -9.28 -11.70 -10.92
N GLU A 424 -8.28 -12.09 -10.13
CA GLU A 424 -6.88 -12.10 -10.56
C GLU A 424 -6.63 -13.12 -11.69
N THR A 425 -5.82 -12.73 -12.67
CA THR A 425 -5.51 -13.53 -13.87
C THR A 425 -4.04 -13.91 -14.01
N ALA A 426 -3.16 -13.29 -13.22
CA ALA A 426 -1.73 -13.58 -13.22
C ALA A 426 -1.49 -14.99 -12.70
N SER A 427 -0.80 -15.77 -13.54
CA SER A 427 -0.31 -17.12 -13.25
C SER A 427 0.76 -17.16 -12.18
#